data_AF-A0A2V0MX02-F1
#
_entry.id   AF-A0A2V0MX02-F1
#
_cell.length_a   1.000
_cell.length_b   1.000
_cell.length_c   1.000
_cell.angle_alpha   90.00
_cell.angle_beta   90.00
_cell.angle_gamma   90.00
#
_symmetry.space_group_name_H-M   'P 1'
#
loop_
_entity.id
_entity.type
_entity.pdbx_description
1 polymer ?
#
loop_
_entity_poly.entity_id
_entity_poly.type
_entity_poly.pdbx_seq_one_letter_code
_entity_poly.pdbx_strand_id
1 'polypeptide(L)'
;MSVRATWRAQWPILSVGLIFAAAFLLAGLNFWRRGALLIGIGVGAAAVLRLVLSDDRAGLLVVRSKGIDFATTAVVATTMVYIASTIDPLGTR
;
A
#
# COMPACT_ATOMS: atom_id res chain seq x y z
N MET A 1 23.15 -9.23 10.77
CA MET A 1 22.18 -9.90 9.88
C MET A 1 22.46 -9.45 8.45
N SER A 2 22.57 -10.36 7.47
CA SER A 2 22.87 -9.96 6.08
C SER A 2 21.66 -9.29 5.43
N VAL A 3 21.88 -8.31 4.55
CA VAL A 3 20.81 -7.57 3.82
C VAL A 3 19.81 -8.52 3.14
N ARG A 4 20.28 -9.68 2.68
CA ARG A 4 19.45 -10.72 2.03
C ARG A 4 18.49 -11.41 3.00
N ALA A 5 18.89 -11.58 4.26
CA ALA A 5 18.04 -12.17 5.29
C ALA A 5 16.90 -11.22 5.69
N THR A 6 17.21 -9.93 5.82
CA THR A 6 16.21 -8.88 6.11
C THR A 6 15.18 -8.76 4.97
N TRP A 7 15.64 -8.82 3.72
CA TRP A 7 14.78 -8.77 2.53
C TRP A 7 13.78 -9.93 2.49
N ARG A 8 14.23 -11.15 2.83
CA ARG A 8 13.38 -12.34 2.88
C ARG A 8 12.38 -12.33 4.03
N ALA A 9 12.75 -11.77 5.18
CA ALA A 9 11.88 -11.69 6.34
C ALA A 9 10.83 -10.58 6.24
N GLN A 10 11.15 -9.47 5.55
CA GLN A 10 10.32 -8.26 5.48
C GLN A 10 9.73 -8.01 4.09
N TRP A 11 9.66 -9.03 3.23
CA TRP A 11 9.13 -8.90 1.88
C TRP A 11 7.71 -8.27 1.83
N PRO A 12 6.78 -8.49 2.79
CA PRO A 12 5.45 -7.89 2.71
C PRO A 12 5.51 -6.36 2.79
N ILE A 13 6.23 -5.82 3.78
CA ILE A 13 6.34 -4.38 3.97
C ILE A 13 7.19 -3.72 2.88
N LEU A 14 8.21 -4.41 2.38
CA LEU A 14 9.03 -3.94 1.26
C LEU A 14 8.21 -3.85 -0.03
N SER A 15 7.34 -4.83 -0.29
CA SER A 15 6.45 -4.82 -1.46
C SER A 15 5.49 -3.62 -1.42
N VAL A 16 4.86 -3.38 -0.27
CA VAL A 16 4.01 -2.20 -0.07
C VAL A 16 4.81 -0.91 -0.21
N GLY A 17 6.00 -0.84 0.40
CA GLY A 17 6.89 0.32 0.31
C GLY A 17 7.29 0.66 -1.12
N LEU A 18 7.54 -0.34 -1.97
CA LEU A 18 7.83 -0.14 -3.40
C LEU A 18 6.63 0.45 -4.15
N ILE A 19 5.41 -0.01 -3.85
CA ILE A 19 4.18 0.57 -4.43
C ILE A 19 4.06 2.05 -4.04
N PHE A 20 4.31 2.38 -2.78
CA PHE A 20 4.31 3.77 -2.30
C PHE A 20 5.39 4.62 -2.96
N ALA A 21 6.61 4.09 -3.13
CA ALA A 21 7.68 4.80 -3.83
C ALA A 21 7.28 5.15 -5.27
N ALA A 22 6.69 4.21 -6.00
CA ALA A 22 6.15 4.47 -7.34
C ALA A 22 4.99 5.48 -7.33
N ALA A 23 4.11 5.41 -6.32
CA ALA A 23 2.99 6.33 -6.19
C ALA A 23 3.43 7.77 -5.94
N PHE A 24 4.42 7.96 -5.05
CA PHE A 24 5.01 9.27 -4.80
C PHE A 24 5.81 9.80 -5.99
N LEU A 25 6.49 8.93 -6.74
CA LEU A 25 7.13 9.32 -8.00
C LEU A 25 6.10 9.85 -9.00
N LEU A 26 4.97 9.15 -9.19
CA LEU A 26 3.90 9.62 -10.06
C LEU A 26 3.32 10.96 -9.61
N ALA A 27 3.06 11.12 -8.31
CA ALA A 27 2.58 12.37 -7.76
C ALA A 27 3.58 13.53 -7.96
N GLY A 28 4.87 13.27 -7.73
CA GLY A 28 5.95 14.25 -7.97
C GLY A 28 6.16 14.60 -9.43
N LEU A 29 5.85 13.68 -10.35
CA LEU A 29 5.79 13.91 -11.80
C LEU A 29 4.47 14.55 -12.25
N ASN A 30 3.68 15.09 -11.32
CA ASN A 30 2.41 15.79 -11.54
C ASN A 30 1.27 14.89 -12.07
N PHE A 31 1.41 13.55 -12.02
CA PHE A 31 0.34 12.59 -12.30
C PHE A 31 -0.52 12.32 -11.06
N TRP A 32 -1.08 13.38 -10.46
CA TRP A 32 -1.79 13.34 -9.18
C TRP A 32 -2.87 12.24 -9.10
N ARG A 33 -3.70 12.10 -10.14
CA ARG A 33 -4.74 11.06 -10.19
C ARG A 33 -4.17 9.64 -10.11
N ARG A 34 -3.11 9.38 -10.88
CA ARG A 34 -2.47 8.05 -10.96
C ARG A 34 -1.68 7.76 -9.68
N GLY A 35 -1.00 8.76 -9.12
CA GLY A 35 -0.31 8.67 -7.83
C GLY A 35 -1.29 8.33 -6.70
N ALA A 36 -2.38 9.10 -6.56
CA ALA A 36 -3.41 8.85 -5.54
C ALA A 36 -4.06 7.47 -5.67
N LEU A 37 -4.36 7.04 -6.90
CA LEU A 37 -4.88 5.70 -7.16
C LEU A 37 -3.88 4.62 -6.71
N LEU A 38 -2.60 4.80 -7.03
CA LEU A 38 -1.56 3.84 -6.69
C LEU A 38 -1.30 3.77 -5.18
N ILE A 39 -1.48 4.88 -4.45
CA ILE A 39 -1.51 4.86 -2.98
C ILE A 39 -2.66 3.96 -2.49
N GLY A 40 -3.87 4.15 -3.02
CA GLY A 40 -5.02 3.31 -2.67
C GLY A 40 -4.78 1.82 -2.94
N ILE A 41 -4.18 1.48 -4.08
CA ILE A 41 -3.77 0.12 -4.43
C ILE A 41 -2.71 -0.41 -3.44
N GLY A 42 -1.71 0.39 -3.08
CA GLY A 42 -0.66 -0.01 -2.14
C GLY A 42 -1.20 -0.34 -0.75
N VAL A 43 -2.14 0.47 -0.25
CA VAL A 43 -2.83 0.20 1.02
C VAL A 43 -3.74 -1.02 0.91
N GLY A 44 -4.47 -1.16 -0.21
CA GLY A 44 -5.29 -2.34 -0.46
C GLY A 44 -4.46 -3.63 -0.51
N ALA A 45 -3.27 -3.58 -1.10
CA ALA A 45 -2.32 -4.70 -1.08
C ALA A 45 -1.89 -5.04 0.35
N ALA A 46 -1.63 -4.03 1.21
CA ALA A 46 -1.33 -4.27 2.62
C ALA A 46 -2.51 -4.95 3.36
N ALA A 47 -3.75 -4.54 3.08
CA ALA A 47 -4.95 -5.16 3.63
C ALA A 47 -5.06 -6.65 3.23
N VAL A 48 -4.85 -6.95 1.94
CA VAL A 48 -4.87 -8.33 1.41
C VAL A 48 -3.75 -9.16 2.03
N LEU A 49 -2.52 -8.63 2.09
CA LEU A 49 -1.39 -9.30 2.73
C LEU A 49 -1.69 -9.62 4.20
N ARG A 50 -2.35 -8.72 4.93
CA ARG A 50 -2.74 -8.95 6.34
C ARG A 50 -3.77 -10.06 6.49
N LEU A 51 -4.71 -10.20 5.55
CA LEU A 51 -5.66 -11.31 5.54
C LEU A 51 -4.98 -12.65 5.25
N VAL A 52 -4.18 -12.69 4.18
CA VAL A 52 -3.61 -13.92 3.62
C VAL A 52 -2.43 -14.45 4.45
N LEU A 53 -1.62 -13.58 5.06
CA LEU A 53 -0.48 -13.99 5.86
C LEU A 53 -0.90 -14.38 7.29
N SER A 54 -0.37 -15.50 7.78
CA SER A 54 -0.37 -15.82 9.21
C SER A 54 0.48 -14.81 9.98
N ASP A 55 0.18 -14.60 11.27
CA ASP A 55 0.86 -13.58 12.08
C ASP A 55 2.38 -13.78 12.12
N ASP A 56 2.85 -15.03 12.09
CA ASP A 56 4.28 -15.38 12.00
C ASP A 56 4.97 -14.94 10.70
N ARG A 57 4.21 -14.77 9.61
CA ARG A 57 4.73 -14.36 8.28
C ARG A 57 4.45 -12.90 7.94
N ALA A 58 3.55 -12.26 8.67
CA ALA A 58 3.21 -10.86 8.49
C ALA A 58 4.30 -9.91 9.01
N GLY A 59 5.19 -10.39 9.89
CA GLY A 59 6.34 -9.63 10.37
C GLY A 59 5.91 -8.34 11.07
N LEU A 60 6.40 -7.19 10.60
CA LEU A 60 6.08 -5.87 11.16
C LEU A 60 4.64 -5.39 10.88
N LEU A 61 3.84 -6.12 10.10
CA LEU A 61 2.45 -5.77 9.83
C LEU A 61 1.49 -6.20 10.97
N VAL A 62 1.99 -6.83 12.03
CA VAL A 62 1.21 -7.18 13.21
C VAL A 62 1.28 -6.02 14.20
N VAL A 63 0.31 -5.12 14.14
CA VAL A 63 0.20 -3.99 15.09
C VAL A 63 -0.89 -4.27 16.12
N ARG A 64 -2.03 -4.82 15.67
CA ARG A 64 -3.15 -5.23 16.54
C ARG A 64 -3.77 -6.54 16.03
N SER A 65 -5.05 -6.80 16.34
CA SER A 65 -5.77 -7.96 15.83
C SER A 65 -5.92 -7.86 14.31
N LYS A 66 -5.81 -9.00 13.63
CA LYS A 66 -5.89 -9.10 12.17
C LYS A 66 -7.11 -8.38 11.58
N GLY A 67 -8.25 -8.45 12.26
CA GLY A 67 -9.49 -7.79 11.84
C GLY A 67 -9.41 -6.25 11.88
N ILE A 68 -8.80 -5.67 12.92
CA ILE A 68 -8.65 -4.21 13.04
C ILE A 68 -7.66 -3.71 11.99
N ASP A 69 -6.51 -4.37 11.85
CA ASP A 69 -5.49 -3.99 10.87
C ASP A 69 -6.07 -4.02 9.44
N PHE A 70 -6.84 -5.07 9.11
CA PHE A 70 -7.55 -5.17 7.83
C PHE A 70 -8.60 -4.06 7.66
N ALA A 71 -9.47 -3.85 8.66
CA ALA A 71 -10.53 -2.85 8.55
C ALA A 71 -9.96 -1.43 8.36
N THR A 72 -8.95 -1.06 9.13
CA THR A 72 -8.29 0.25 8.99
C THR A 72 -7.64 0.42 7.62
N THR A 73 -6.88 -0.58 7.16
CA THR A 73 -6.25 -0.50 5.83
C THR A 73 -7.27 -0.52 4.70
N ALA A 74 -8.35 -1.29 4.80
CA ALA A 74 -9.43 -1.31 3.82
C ALA A 74 -10.16 0.05 3.72
N VAL A 75 -10.43 0.70 4.86
CA VAL A 75 -11.02 2.04 4.91
C VAL A 75 -10.11 3.07 4.23
N VAL A 76 -8.81 3.05 4.54
CA VAL A 76 -7.84 3.97 3.93
C VAL A 76 -7.71 3.70 2.43
N ALA A 77 -7.63 2.43 2.00
CA ALA A 77 -7.58 2.06 0.59
C ALA A 77 -8.80 2.57 -0.18
N THR A 78 -10.00 2.35 0.37
CA THR A 78 -11.26 2.81 -0.23
C THR A 78 -11.31 4.33 -0.31
N THR A 79 -10.92 5.02 0.76
CA THR A 79 -10.85 6.49 0.80
C THR A 79 -9.91 7.04 -0.26
N MET A 80 -8.73 6.45 -0.42
CA MET A 80 -7.76 6.88 -1.43
C MET A 80 -8.22 6.63 -2.86
N VAL A 81 -8.89 5.49 -3.12
CA VAL A 81 -9.50 5.21 -4.42
C VAL A 81 -10.62 6.21 -4.73
N TYR A 82 -11.43 6.57 -3.72
CA TYR A 82 -12.44 7.61 -3.85
C TYR A 82 -11.82 8.98 -4.15
N ILE A 83 -10.78 9.40 -3.42
CA ILE A 83 -10.05 10.65 -3.70
C ILE A 83 -9.48 10.63 -5.13
N ALA A 84 -8.89 9.52 -5.55
CA ALA A 84 -8.38 9.39 -6.92
C ALA A 84 -9.48 9.49 -7.98
N SER A 85 -10.72 9.09 -7.68
CA SER A 85 -11.83 9.21 -8.61
C SER A 85 -12.38 10.63 -8.72
N THR A 86 -12.19 11.48 -7.70
CA THR A 86 -12.60 12.89 -7.71
C THR A 86 -11.57 13.82 -8.38
N ILE A 87 -10.34 13.36 -8.58
CA ILE A 87 -9.29 14.15 -9.27
C ILE A 87 -9.49 14.04 -10.78
N ASP A 88 -9.67 15.20 -11.43
CA ASP A 88 -9.68 15.29 -12.89
C ASP A 88 -8.35 14.81 -13.48
N PRO A 89 -8.37 14.01 -14.56
CA PRO A 89 -7.16 13.63 -15.27
C PRO A 89 -6.62 14.87 -15.99
N LEU A 90 -5.75 15.62 -15.32
CA LEU A 90 -4.98 16.69 -15.96
C LEU A 90 -4.16 16.09 -17.11
N GLY A 91 -4.62 16.32 -18.34
CA GLY A 91 -3.81 16.25 -19.56
C GLY A 91 -3.44 14.86 -20.13
N THR A 92 -4.19 13.79 -19.87
CA THR A 92 -4.00 12.53 -20.64
C THR A 92 -5.29 12.10 -21.33
N ARG A 93 -5.48 12.60 -22.56
CA ARG A 93 -6.30 11.96 -23.60
C ARG A 93 -5.37 11.35 -24.63
#